data_AF-A0A074SBT2-F1
#
_entry.id   AF-A0A074SBT2-F1
#
_cell.length_a   1.000
_cell.length_b   1.000
_cell.length_c   1.000
_cell.angle_alpha   90.00
_cell.angle_beta   90.00
_cell.angle_gamma   90.00
#
_symmetry.space_group_name_H-M   'P 1'
#
loop_
_entity.id
_entity.type
_entity.pdbx_description
1 polymer ?
#
loop_
_entity_poly.entity_id
_entity_poly.type
_entity_poly.pdbx_seq_one_letter_code
_entity_poly.pdbx_strand_id
1 'polypeptide(L)'
;MSMKSINRFLYGPTPEEKVRAWQQKLRTEQRQLDKEIRQLDTATAKARTTLKQLATKGDVKSARILAKEVVRSNKQKDRLHVSKARLGSIGVQLQHQMAMVKVTGSLQKSTEIMKLSNSLVKLPQISAVMREMSMEMTKAGIMEEMLDETLEGLDEDEELEEEADEEVEKVLFELTDGKLGQAGKVGGELPSTEDAEEEDEQDREMERMRQQLQAHLSS
;
A
#
# COMPACT_ATOMS: atom_id res chain seq x y z
N MET A 1 7.37 -7.45 50.66
CA MET A 1 6.60 -7.56 49.41
C MET A 1 5.44 -6.58 49.44
N SER A 2 5.23 -5.79 48.39
CA SER A 2 4.10 -4.86 48.30
C SER A 2 2.77 -5.62 48.15
N MET A 3 1.66 -5.07 48.64
CA MET A 3 0.32 -5.66 48.53
C MET A 3 -0.05 -5.98 47.06
N LYS A 4 0.44 -5.18 46.11
CA LYS A 4 0.30 -5.41 44.66
C LYS A 4 1.02 -6.67 44.17
N SER A 5 2.20 -6.99 44.72
CA SER A 5 2.96 -8.18 44.34
C SER A 5 2.35 -9.49 44.85
N ILE A 6 1.63 -9.45 45.98
CA ILE A 6 0.94 -10.62 46.55
C ILE A 6 -0.34 -10.90 45.76
N ASN A 7 -1.13 -9.87 45.44
CA ASN A 7 -2.31 -10.01 44.58
C ASN A 7 -1.96 -10.52 43.17
N ARG A 8 -0.85 -10.05 42.60
CA ARG A 8 -0.39 -10.50 41.28
C ARG A 8 -0.04 -12.00 41.26
N PHE A 9 0.51 -12.52 42.35
CA PHE A 9 0.88 -13.94 42.46
C PHE A 9 -0.35 -14.85 42.60
N LEU A 10 -1.39 -14.40 43.30
CA LEU A 10 -2.59 -15.21 43.57
C LEU A 10 -3.67 -15.08 42.48
N TYR A 11 -3.81 -13.92 41.84
CA TYR A 11 -4.97 -13.62 40.96
C TYR A 11 -4.58 -13.17 39.53
N GLY A 12 -3.28 -13.11 39.22
CA GLY A 12 -2.79 -12.67 37.91
C GLY A 12 -2.78 -11.15 37.71
N PRO A 13 -2.49 -10.67 36.49
CA PRO A 13 -2.38 -9.25 36.20
C PRO A 13 -3.74 -8.55 36.25
N THR A 14 -3.75 -7.35 36.81
CA THR A 14 -4.93 -6.48 36.86
C THR A 14 -5.40 -6.07 35.46
N PRO A 15 -6.68 -5.69 35.28
CA PRO A 15 -7.17 -5.17 34.01
C PRO A 15 -6.34 -4.03 33.43
N GLU A 16 -5.89 -3.10 34.29
CA GLU A 16 -5.00 -2.02 33.85
C GLU A 16 -3.64 -2.53 33.37
N GLU A 17 -3.04 -3.51 34.05
CA GLU A 17 -1.77 -4.09 33.63
C GLU A 17 -1.90 -4.82 32.28
N LYS A 18 -3.01 -5.53 32.07
CA LYS A 18 -3.32 -6.18 30.78
C LYS A 18 -3.42 -5.14 29.66
N VAL A 19 -4.19 -4.06 29.87
CA VAL A 19 -4.32 -2.98 28.87
C VAL A 19 -2.99 -2.31 28.57
N ARG A 20 -2.15 -2.03 29.59
CA ARG A 20 -0.80 -1.48 29.37
C ARG A 20 0.08 -2.44 28.57
N ALA A 21 0.02 -3.74 28.86
CA ALA A 21 0.77 -4.75 28.14
C ALA A 21 0.35 -4.82 26.66
N TRP A 22 -0.95 -4.83 26.37
CA TRP A 22 -1.46 -4.81 24.99
C TRP A 22 -1.07 -3.54 24.25
N GLN A 23 -1.18 -2.36 24.88
CA GLN A 23 -0.72 -1.11 24.27
C GLN A 23 0.79 -1.14 23.96
N GLN A 24 1.60 -1.76 24.82
CA GLN A 24 3.02 -1.92 24.56
C GLN A 24 3.28 -2.89 23.39
N LYS A 25 2.57 -4.03 23.32
CA LYS A 25 2.64 -4.97 22.19
C LYS A 25 2.30 -4.23 20.87
N LEU A 26 1.18 -3.52 20.81
CA LEU A 26 0.76 -2.76 19.62
C LEU A 26 1.80 -1.73 19.16
N ARG A 27 2.40 -0.98 20.09
CA ARG A 27 3.46 0.00 19.75
C ARG A 27 4.72 -0.66 19.19
N THR A 28 5.03 -1.88 19.63
CA THR A 28 6.14 -2.64 19.08
C THR A 28 5.84 -3.09 17.66
N GLU A 29 4.64 -3.65 17.43
CA GLU A 29 4.21 -4.04 16.08
C GLU A 29 4.13 -2.86 15.11
N GLN A 30 3.62 -1.70 15.56
CA GLN A 30 3.64 -0.49 14.73
C GLN A 30 5.05 -0.07 14.28
N ARG A 31 6.04 -0.21 15.16
CA ARG A 31 7.45 0.08 14.83
C ARG A 31 8.04 -0.96 13.90
N GLN A 32 7.62 -2.20 14.02
CA GLN A 32 8.02 -3.28 13.10
C GLN A 32 7.46 -3.02 11.69
N LEU A 33 6.18 -2.64 11.58
CA LEU A 33 5.59 -2.21 10.30
C LEU A 33 6.31 -0.98 9.71
N ASP A 34 6.69 0.00 10.55
CA ASP A 34 7.47 1.16 10.08
C ASP A 34 8.84 0.75 9.50
N LYS A 35 9.49 -0.25 10.09
CA LYS A 35 10.75 -0.79 9.59
C LYS A 35 10.53 -1.48 8.23
N GLU A 36 9.47 -2.27 8.09
CA GLU A 36 9.13 -2.96 6.85
C GLU A 36 8.78 -1.98 5.73
N ILE A 37 7.99 -0.95 6.01
CA ILE A 37 7.67 0.12 5.06
C ILE A 37 8.96 0.79 4.55
N ARG A 38 9.92 1.10 5.43
CA ARG A 38 11.20 1.70 5.03
C ARG A 38 12.07 0.77 4.17
N GLN A 39 12.06 -0.52 4.49
CA GLN A 39 12.78 -1.53 3.71
C GLN A 39 12.17 -1.66 2.31
N LEU A 40 10.84 -1.70 2.23
CA LEU A 40 10.08 -1.75 0.99
C LEU A 40 10.31 -0.49 0.14
N ASP A 41 10.31 0.70 0.75
CA ASP A 41 10.61 1.97 0.05
C ASP A 41 12.01 1.95 -0.57
N THR A 42 12.99 1.46 0.18
CA THR A 42 14.38 1.36 -0.30
C THR A 42 14.50 0.37 -1.47
N ALA A 43 13.83 -0.78 -1.39
CA ALA A 43 13.80 -1.77 -2.46
C ALA A 43 13.09 -1.21 -3.72
N THR A 44 11.96 -0.54 -3.53
CA THR A 44 11.18 0.09 -4.60
C THR A 44 11.98 1.18 -5.30
N ALA A 45 12.72 2.01 -4.56
CA ALA A 45 13.57 3.06 -5.13
C ALA A 45 14.69 2.48 -6.02
N LYS A 46 15.28 1.36 -5.61
CA LYS A 46 16.26 0.63 -6.43
C LYS A 46 15.61 0.08 -7.70
N ALA A 47 14.45 -0.58 -7.58
CA ALA A 47 13.70 -1.10 -8.71
C ALA A 47 13.35 0.00 -9.73
N ARG A 48 12.88 1.17 -9.27
CA ARG A 48 12.62 2.34 -10.12
C ARG A 48 13.87 2.82 -10.85
N THR A 49 15.02 2.85 -10.18
CA THR A 49 16.30 3.25 -10.79
C THR A 49 16.73 2.27 -11.87
N THR A 50 16.66 0.96 -11.59
CA THR A 50 17.01 -0.08 -12.56
C THR A 50 16.04 -0.09 -13.74
N LEU A 51 14.74 0.12 -13.51
CA LEU A 51 13.73 0.24 -14.56
C LEU A 51 14.08 1.36 -15.54
N LYS A 52 14.44 2.55 -15.04
CA LYS A 52 14.87 3.68 -15.90
C LYS A 52 16.08 3.30 -16.75
N GLN A 53 17.09 2.66 -16.16
CA GLN A 53 18.29 2.23 -16.87
C GLN A 53 17.98 1.19 -17.96
N LEU A 54 17.08 0.25 -17.71
CA LEU A 54 16.67 -0.75 -18.71
C LEU A 54 15.85 -0.12 -19.84
N ALA A 55 14.96 0.80 -19.50
CA ALA A 55 14.19 1.56 -20.48
C ALA A 55 15.11 2.36 -21.41
N THR A 56 16.13 3.05 -20.89
CA THR A 56 17.10 3.77 -21.71
C THR A 56 17.95 2.87 -22.61
N LYS A 57 18.13 1.60 -22.23
CA LYS A 57 18.85 0.59 -23.02
C LYS A 57 17.96 -0.10 -24.06
N GLY A 58 16.67 0.22 -24.12
CA GLY A 58 15.70 -0.42 -25.01
C GLY A 58 15.23 -1.81 -24.57
N ASP A 59 15.58 -2.25 -23.34
CA ASP A 59 15.07 -3.52 -22.81
C ASP A 59 13.69 -3.35 -22.18
N VAL A 60 12.69 -3.22 -23.05
CA VAL A 60 11.29 -2.98 -22.69
C VAL A 60 10.70 -4.16 -21.89
N LYS A 61 11.10 -5.40 -22.21
CA LYS A 61 10.59 -6.59 -21.52
C LYS A 61 11.02 -6.60 -20.05
N SER A 62 12.31 -6.39 -19.79
CA SER A 62 12.81 -6.35 -18.41
C SER A 62 12.31 -5.10 -17.66
N ALA A 63 12.17 -3.96 -18.34
CA ALA A 63 11.57 -2.76 -17.74
C ALA A 63 10.11 -2.99 -17.31
N ARG A 64 9.31 -3.68 -18.12
CA ARG A 64 7.93 -4.05 -17.79
C ARG A 64 7.84 -4.99 -16.58
N ILE A 65 8.75 -5.95 -16.46
CA ILE A 65 8.82 -6.83 -15.27
C ILE A 65 9.11 -6.02 -14.00
N LEU A 66 10.03 -5.06 -14.06
CA LEU A 66 10.29 -4.18 -12.91
C LEU A 66 9.13 -3.22 -12.62
N ALA A 67 8.38 -2.80 -13.65
CA ALA A 67 7.20 -1.97 -13.45
C ALA A 67 6.12 -2.73 -12.65
N LYS A 68 5.89 -4.01 -13.01
CA LYS A 68 5.03 -4.93 -12.24
C LYS A 68 5.45 -5.03 -10.78
N GLU A 69 6.75 -5.20 -10.53
CA GLU A 69 7.28 -5.25 -9.16
C GLU A 69 7.09 -3.93 -8.38
N VAL A 70 7.21 -2.78 -9.05
CA VAL A 70 6.93 -1.47 -8.45
C VAL A 70 5.45 -1.33 -8.09
N VAL A 71 4.52 -1.77 -8.94
CA VAL A 71 3.08 -1.78 -8.66
C VAL A 71 2.79 -2.65 -7.44
N ARG A 72 3.30 -3.88 -7.40
CA ARG A 72 3.17 -4.80 -6.25
C ARG A 72 3.69 -4.17 -4.96
N SER A 73 4.87 -3.56 -5.02
CA SER A 73 5.49 -2.92 -3.87
C SER A 73 4.65 -1.75 -3.34
N ASN A 74 4.05 -0.96 -4.23
CA ASN A 74 3.15 0.13 -3.83
C ASN A 74 1.88 -0.42 -3.14
N LYS A 75 1.22 -1.43 -3.71
CA LYS A 75 0.05 -2.07 -3.10
C LYS A 75 0.37 -2.67 -1.72
N GLN A 76 1.52 -3.35 -1.61
CA GLN A 76 1.99 -3.88 -0.33
C GLN A 76 2.23 -2.76 0.70
N LYS A 77 2.82 -1.63 0.27
CA LYS A 77 3.03 -0.47 1.14
C LYS A 77 1.71 0.09 1.65
N ASP A 78 0.70 0.22 0.80
CA ASP A 78 -0.62 0.71 1.19
C ASP A 78 -1.29 -0.22 2.22
N ARG A 79 -1.22 -1.54 2.00
CA ARG A 79 -1.69 -2.55 2.97
C ARG A 79 -0.99 -2.42 4.33
N LEU A 80 0.33 -2.17 4.36
CA LEU A 80 1.08 -1.94 5.59
C LEU A 80 0.67 -0.64 6.30
N HIS A 81 0.43 0.45 5.55
CA HIS A 81 -0.06 1.72 6.12
C HIS A 81 -1.46 1.58 6.74
N VAL A 82 -2.39 0.93 6.04
CA VAL A 82 -3.74 0.64 6.54
C VAL A 82 -3.65 -0.21 7.81
N SER A 83 -2.80 -1.23 7.82
CA SER A 83 -2.60 -2.10 8.99
C SER A 83 -2.02 -1.35 10.19
N LYS A 84 -1.06 -0.46 9.96
CA LYS A 84 -0.51 0.42 11.00
C LYS A 84 -1.59 1.32 11.60
N ALA A 85 -2.44 1.91 10.76
CA ALA A 85 -3.54 2.76 11.21
C ALA A 85 -4.54 1.97 12.07
N ARG A 86 -4.92 0.75 11.65
CA ARG A 86 -5.78 -0.16 12.41
C ARG A 86 -5.19 -0.50 13.80
N LEU A 87 -3.89 -0.81 13.88
CA LEU A 87 -3.20 -1.00 15.18
C LEU A 87 -3.28 0.25 16.06
N GLY A 88 -3.18 1.44 15.46
CA GLY A 88 -3.31 2.72 16.14
C GLY A 88 -4.71 2.90 16.73
N SER A 89 -5.75 2.59 15.94
CA SER A 89 -7.14 2.65 16.39
C SER A 89 -7.41 1.69 17.56
N ILE A 90 -6.89 0.44 17.51
CA ILE A 90 -6.96 -0.47 18.66
C ILE A 90 -6.28 0.14 19.90
N GLY A 91 -5.12 0.79 19.71
CA GLY A 91 -4.41 1.47 20.80
C GLY A 91 -5.25 2.57 21.48
N VAL A 92 -6.00 3.34 20.69
CA VAL A 92 -6.95 4.36 21.20
C VAL A 92 -8.12 3.71 21.92
N GLN A 93 -8.71 2.66 21.36
CA GLN A 93 -9.80 1.93 22.02
C GLN A 93 -9.35 1.30 23.34
N LEU A 94 -8.12 0.78 23.41
CA LEU A 94 -7.54 0.30 24.67
C LEU A 94 -7.31 1.44 25.68
N GLN A 95 -6.98 2.65 25.23
CA GLN A 95 -6.91 3.81 26.11
C GLN A 95 -8.30 4.17 26.68
N HIS A 96 -9.34 4.04 25.88
CA HIS A 96 -10.73 4.15 26.36
C HIS A 96 -11.05 3.07 27.39
N GLN A 97 -10.67 1.81 27.17
CA GLN A 97 -10.83 0.72 28.15
C GLN A 97 -10.10 1.01 29.47
N MET A 98 -8.90 1.61 29.42
CA MET A 98 -8.18 2.05 30.63
C MET A 98 -8.99 3.06 31.46
N ALA A 99 -9.66 4.01 30.79
CA ALA A 99 -10.52 4.98 31.47
C ALA A 99 -11.76 4.29 32.06
N MET A 100 -12.37 3.37 31.31
CA MET A 100 -13.52 2.60 31.78
C MET A 100 -13.19 1.74 33.00
N VAL A 101 -12.01 1.11 33.06
CA VAL A 101 -11.56 0.36 34.25
C VAL A 101 -11.46 1.25 35.48
N LYS A 102 -11.00 2.50 35.33
CA LYS A 102 -10.91 3.43 36.48
C LYS A 102 -12.28 3.86 37.01
N VAL A 103 -13.28 3.94 36.14
CA VAL A 103 -14.63 4.38 36.50
C VAL A 103 -15.48 3.20 36.99
N THR A 104 -15.44 2.08 36.28
CA THR A 104 -16.35 0.93 36.48
C THR A 104 -15.70 -0.26 37.16
N GLY A 105 -14.36 -0.27 37.29
CA GLY A 105 -13.59 -1.38 37.85
C GLY A 105 -13.38 -2.56 36.91
N SER A 106 -13.98 -2.55 35.71
CA SER A 106 -13.98 -3.68 34.78
C SER A 106 -13.71 -3.28 33.33
N LEU A 107 -13.27 -4.25 32.53
CA LEU A 107 -13.16 -4.10 31.08
C LEU A 107 -14.54 -4.28 30.45
N GLN A 108 -14.80 -3.53 29.37
CA GLN A 108 -16.05 -3.59 28.64
C GLN A 108 -15.81 -4.20 27.26
N LYS A 109 -16.86 -4.87 26.74
CA LYS A 109 -16.84 -5.41 25.38
C LYS A 109 -16.67 -4.28 24.36
N SER A 110 -15.87 -4.52 23.31
CA SER A 110 -15.63 -3.57 22.23
C SER A 110 -15.71 -4.25 20.87
N THR A 111 -16.82 -3.98 20.17
CA THR A 111 -17.03 -4.42 18.79
C THR A 111 -16.03 -3.79 17.82
N GLU A 112 -15.55 -2.59 18.12
CA GLU A 112 -14.55 -1.89 17.30
C GLU A 112 -13.18 -2.58 17.39
N ILE A 113 -12.72 -2.92 18.59
CA ILE A 113 -11.49 -3.71 18.77
C ILE A 113 -11.63 -5.05 18.03
N MET A 114 -12.79 -5.70 18.14
CA MET A 114 -13.07 -6.97 17.47
C MET A 114 -12.94 -6.87 15.95
N LYS A 115 -13.61 -5.89 15.33
CA LYS A 115 -13.56 -5.68 13.87
C LYS A 115 -12.13 -5.38 13.39
N LEU A 116 -11.44 -4.48 14.08
CA LEU A 116 -10.06 -4.10 13.72
C LEU A 116 -9.11 -5.29 13.89
N SER A 117 -9.24 -6.06 14.97
CA SER A 117 -8.39 -7.22 15.23
C SER A 117 -8.55 -8.30 14.17
N ASN A 118 -9.79 -8.60 13.75
CA ASN A 118 -10.07 -9.60 12.71
C ASN A 118 -9.34 -9.26 11.39
N SER A 119 -9.39 -7.99 10.97
CA SER A 119 -8.71 -7.55 9.75
C SER A 119 -7.18 -7.64 9.81
N LEU A 120 -6.59 -7.61 11.02
CA LEU A 120 -5.14 -7.66 11.22
C LEU A 120 -4.61 -9.08 11.37
N VAL A 121 -5.45 -10.05 11.75
CA VAL A 121 -5.08 -11.47 11.78
C VAL A 121 -4.74 -12.00 10.38
N LYS A 122 -5.31 -11.39 9.33
CA LYS A 122 -5.03 -11.72 7.93
C LYS A 122 -3.66 -11.24 7.45
N LEU A 123 -3.03 -10.26 8.12
CA LEU A 123 -1.75 -9.71 7.68
C LEU A 123 -0.58 -10.60 8.17
N PRO A 124 0.21 -11.24 7.29
CA PRO A 124 1.21 -12.23 7.69
C PRO A 124 2.20 -11.72 8.74
N GLN A 125 2.63 -10.46 8.61
CA GLN A 125 3.68 -9.84 9.42
C GLN A 125 3.30 -9.69 10.90
N ILE A 126 2.01 -9.55 11.21
CA ILE A 126 1.50 -9.35 12.58
C ILE A 126 0.49 -10.41 13.01
N SER A 127 0.15 -11.35 12.12
CA SER A 127 -0.92 -12.33 12.31
C SER A 127 -0.78 -13.14 13.61
N ALA A 128 0.44 -13.57 13.94
CA ALA A 128 0.71 -14.36 15.13
C ALA A 128 0.45 -13.55 16.42
N VAL A 129 0.97 -12.33 16.48
CA VAL A 129 0.82 -11.43 17.63
C VAL A 129 -0.66 -11.05 17.80
N MET A 130 -1.35 -10.76 16.71
CA MET A 130 -2.77 -10.39 16.75
C MET A 130 -3.66 -11.56 17.14
N ARG A 131 -3.35 -12.80 16.74
CA ARG A 131 -4.08 -13.99 17.22
C ARG A 131 -3.92 -14.18 18.73
N GLU A 132 -2.68 -14.10 19.23
CA GLU A 132 -2.41 -14.23 20.67
C GLU A 132 -3.13 -13.14 21.47
N MET A 133 -2.95 -11.88 21.06
CA MET A 133 -3.63 -10.74 21.66
C MET A 133 -5.15 -10.88 21.59
N SER A 134 -5.67 -11.44 20.49
CA SER A 134 -7.10 -11.67 20.34
C SER A 134 -7.63 -12.64 21.39
N MET A 135 -6.96 -13.77 21.56
CA MET A 135 -7.32 -14.76 22.59
C MET A 135 -7.22 -14.16 24.00
N GLU A 136 -6.19 -13.36 24.29
CA GLU A 136 -6.04 -12.68 25.58
C GLU A 136 -7.19 -11.69 25.85
N MET A 137 -7.57 -10.90 24.84
CA MET A 137 -8.64 -9.92 24.94
C MET A 137 -10.04 -10.57 25.03
N THR A 138 -10.25 -11.71 24.36
CA THR A 138 -11.47 -12.52 24.53
C THR A 138 -11.57 -13.07 25.96
N LYS A 139 -10.49 -13.66 26.49
CA LYS A 139 -10.43 -14.13 27.89
C LYS A 139 -10.63 -13.00 28.91
N ALA A 140 -10.27 -11.77 28.55
CA ALA A 140 -10.45 -10.60 29.39
C ALA A 140 -11.84 -9.94 29.26
N GLY A 141 -12.71 -10.47 28.40
CA GLY A 141 -14.08 -9.97 28.19
C GLY A 141 -14.15 -8.68 27.34
N ILE A 142 -13.06 -8.27 26.68
CA ILE A 142 -13.09 -7.15 25.72
C ILE A 142 -13.65 -7.60 24.38
N MET A 143 -13.33 -8.81 23.96
CA MET A 143 -13.85 -9.39 22.72
C MET A 143 -14.73 -10.58 23.03
N GLU A 144 -15.66 -10.85 22.13
CA GLU A 144 -16.46 -12.05 22.17
C GLU A 144 -15.68 -13.20 21.52
N GLU A 145 -16.02 -14.45 21.87
CA GLU A 145 -15.54 -15.60 21.12
C GLU A 145 -16.11 -15.47 19.71
N MET A 146 -15.23 -15.31 18.72
CA MET A 146 -15.68 -15.29 17.33
C MET A 146 -16.25 -16.67 17.02
N LEU A 147 -17.57 -16.77 16.92
CA LEU A 147 -18.20 -17.84 16.16
C LEU A 147 -17.70 -17.67 14.72
N ASP A 148 -17.24 -18.76 14.10
CA ASP A 148 -16.63 -18.84 12.75
C ASP A 148 -17.51 -18.29 11.59
N GLU A 149 -18.62 -17.61 11.87
CA GLU A 149 -19.62 -17.13 10.91
C GLU A 149 -19.26 -15.82 10.18
N THR A 150 -18.03 -15.30 10.29
CA THR A 150 -17.64 -14.04 9.62
C THR A 150 -16.43 -14.13 8.69
N LEU A 151 -16.13 -15.34 8.20
CA LEU A 151 -15.17 -15.52 7.12
C LEU A 151 -15.69 -15.05 5.75
N GLU A 152 -17.00 -14.87 5.55
CA GLU A 152 -17.60 -14.57 4.24
C GLU A 152 -17.62 -13.08 3.85
N GLY A 153 -17.18 -12.16 4.71
CA GLY A 153 -17.44 -10.72 4.53
C GLY A 153 -16.26 -9.84 4.12
N LEU A 154 -15.06 -10.38 3.91
CA LEU A 154 -13.84 -9.58 3.70
C LEU A 154 -12.91 -10.23 2.66
N ASP A 155 -13.49 -10.72 1.57
CA ASP A 155 -12.77 -11.19 0.38
C ASP A 155 -12.39 -10.05 -0.58
N GLU A 156 -12.55 -8.78 -0.17
CA GLU A 156 -12.15 -7.61 -0.97
C GLU A 156 -10.62 -7.45 -1.11
N ASP A 157 -9.79 -8.23 -0.40
CA ASP A 157 -8.32 -8.14 -0.45
C ASP A 157 -7.63 -9.33 -1.16
N GLU A 158 -8.40 -10.36 -1.53
CA GLU A 158 -7.93 -11.63 -2.10
C GLU A 158 -8.43 -11.90 -3.53
N GLU A 159 -8.86 -10.88 -4.27
CA GLU A 159 -8.78 -11.01 -5.72
C GLU A 159 -7.29 -11.02 -6.11
N LEU A 160 -6.90 -12.13 -6.75
CA LEU A 160 -5.82 -12.21 -7.71
C LEU A 160 -6.06 -11.12 -8.77
N GLU A 161 -5.85 -9.85 -8.42
CA GLU A 161 -5.69 -8.81 -9.41
C GLU A 161 -4.41 -9.18 -10.15
N GLU A 162 -4.55 -9.83 -11.30
CA GLU A 162 -3.64 -9.57 -12.40
C GLU A 162 -3.42 -8.06 -12.37
N GLU A 163 -2.20 -7.61 -12.08
CA GLU A 163 -1.93 -6.18 -12.00
C GLU A 163 -2.52 -5.57 -13.25
N ALA A 164 -3.49 -4.65 -13.08
CA ALA A 164 -4.16 -4.06 -14.21
C ALA A 164 -3.06 -3.55 -15.13
N ASP A 165 -3.00 -4.06 -16.36
CA ASP A 165 -1.92 -3.71 -17.28
C ASP A 165 -1.84 -2.18 -17.44
N GLU A 166 -2.97 -1.49 -17.27
CA GLU A 166 -3.08 -0.03 -17.13
C GLU A 166 -2.21 0.58 -16.01
N GLU A 167 -2.17 0.00 -14.81
CA GLU A 167 -1.31 0.45 -13.71
C GLU A 167 0.17 0.28 -14.04
N VAL A 168 0.51 -0.84 -14.68
CA VAL A 168 1.88 -1.15 -15.11
C VAL A 168 2.34 -0.18 -16.20
N GLU A 169 1.49 0.05 -17.21
CA GLU A 169 1.74 0.99 -18.29
C GLU A 169 1.84 2.43 -17.76
N LYS A 170 0.99 2.82 -16.80
CA LYS A 170 1.10 4.12 -16.11
C LYS A 170 2.45 4.28 -15.39
N VAL A 171 2.90 3.27 -14.65
CA VAL A 171 4.22 3.31 -13.97
C VAL A 171 5.35 3.39 -14.99
N LEU A 172 5.28 2.66 -16.11
CA LEU A 172 6.25 2.77 -17.20
C LEU A 172 6.26 4.19 -17.78
N PHE A 173 5.11 4.77 -18.03
CA PHE A 173 4.96 6.13 -18.55
C PHE A 173 5.58 7.16 -17.62
N GLU A 174 5.18 7.14 -16.34
CA GLU A 174 5.66 8.08 -15.33
C GLU A 174 7.17 7.98 -15.08
N LEU A 175 7.74 6.78 -15.13
CA LEU A 175 9.17 6.59 -14.83
C LEU A 175 10.08 6.81 -16.04
N THR A 176 9.57 6.70 -17.26
CA THR A 176 10.35 6.82 -18.49
C THR A 176 10.13 8.14 -19.22
N ASP A 177 9.48 9.11 -18.56
CA ASP A 177 9.13 10.41 -19.13
C ASP A 177 8.33 10.27 -20.45
N GLY A 178 7.42 9.30 -20.48
CA GLY A 178 6.53 9.03 -21.60
C GLY A 178 7.13 8.23 -22.76
N LYS A 179 8.36 7.70 -22.63
CA LYS A 179 9.00 6.89 -23.69
C LYS A 179 8.43 5.47 -23.79
N LEU A 180 7.98 4.90 -22.68
CA LEU A 180 7.30 3.60 -22.58
C LEU A 180 5.95 3.82 -21.88
N GLY A 181 5.00 2.90 -21.99
CA GLY A 181 3.72 3.02 -21.26
C GLY A 181 2.49 3.45 -22.07
N GLN A 182 2.61 3.59 -23.39
CA GLN A 182 1.47 3.83 -24.29
C GLN A 182 1.05 2.54 -24.98
N ALA A 183 0.33 1.67 -24.28
CA ALA A 183 -0.44 0.61 -24.91
C ALA A 183 -1.89 1.08 -25.13
N GLY A 184 -2.12 1.88 -26.18
CA GLY A 184 -3.46 2.24 -26.65
C GLY A 184 -3.52 3.61 -27.34
N LYS A 185 -3.61 3.60 -28.68
CA LYS A 185 -3.32 4.71 -29.63
C LYS A 185 -1.80 4.89 -29.75
N VAL A 186 -1.10 4.28 -30.70
CA VAL A 186 -1.26 4.47 -32.14
C VAL A 186 -0.64 3.25 -32.83
N GLY A 187 -1.42 2.56 -33.65
CA GLY A 187 -0.90 1.71 -34.72
C GLY A 187 -0.42 2.59 -35.86
N GLY A 188 0.68 3.30 -35.63
CA GLY A 188 1.34 4.15 -36.60
C GLY A 188 2.82 3.99 -36.36
N GLU A 189 3.54 3.72 -37.44
CA GLU A 189 4.98 3.67 -37.48
C GLU A 189 5.58 4.78 -36.61
N LEU A 190 6.59 4.41 -35.83
CA LEU A 190 7.53 5.37 -35.28
C LEU A 190 7.98 6.25 -36.44
N PRO A 191 7.87 7.59 -36.37
CA PRO A 191 8.39 8.43 -37.44
C PRO A 191 9.88 8.13 -37.55
N SER A 192 10.23 7.56 -38.69
CA SER A 192 11.59 7.32 -39.09
C SER A 192 12.23 8.67 -39.40
N THR A 193 13.56 8.73 -39.40
CA THR A 193 14.27 9.96 -39.78
C THR A 193 13.95 10.40 -41.21
N GLU A 194 13.45 9.47 -42.05
CA GLU A 194 13.00 9.75 -43.42
C GLU A 194 11.66 10.52 -43.42
N ASP A 195 10.73 10.22 -42.50
CA ASP A 195 9.44 10.91 -42.40
C ASP A 195 9.61 12.39 -41.98
N ALA A 196 10.60 12.68 -41.13
CA ALA A 196 10.91 14.04 -40.72
C ALA A 196 11.58 14.87 -41.83
N GLU A 197 12.35 14.22 -42.70
CA GLU A 197 12.96 14.86 -43.88
C GLU A 197 11.92 15.14 -44.97
N GLU A 198 10.94 14.24 -45.14
CA GLU A 198 9.83 14.41 -46.09
C GLU A 198 8.85 15.51 -45.66
N GLU A 199 8.51 15.63 -44.37
CA GLU A 199 7.69 16.74 -43.88
C GLU A 199 8.38 18.11 -44.06
N ASP A 200 9.68 18.20 -43.76
CA ASP A 200 10.48 19.42 -43.96
C ASP A 200 10.56 19.83 -45.44
N GLU A 201 10.61 18.87 -46.36
CA GLU A 201 10.65 19.13 -47.80
C GLU A 201 9.28 19.53 -48.36
N GLN A 202 8.20 18.90 -47.88
CA GLN A 202 6.82 19.27 -48.23
C GLN A 202 6.45 20.67 -47.74
N ASP A 203 6.87 21.05 -46.53
CA ASP A 203 6.63 22.40 -45.99
C ASP A 203 7.34 23.47 -46.80
N ARG A 204 8.60 23.21 -47.20
CA ARG A 204 9.35 24.11 -48.09
C ARG A 204 8.73 24.21 -49.48
N GLU A 205 8.17 23.13 -50.01
CA GLU A 205 7.49 23.14 -51.31
C GLU A 205 6.17 23.92 -51.24
N MET A 206 5.39 23.75 -50.17
CA MET A 206 4.17 24.53 -49.92
C MET A 206 4.45 26.03 -49.78
N GLU A 207 5.55 26.42 -49.13
CA GLU A 207 5.96 27.83 -49.04
C GLU A 207 6.31 28.40 -50.42
N ARG A 208 7.02 27.65 -51.27
CA ARG A 208 7.32 28.08 -52.65
C ARG A 208 6.05 28.26 -53.47
N MET A 209 5.09 27.35 -53.34
CA MET A 209 3.82 27.41 -54.05
C MET A 209 2.98 28.63 -53.61
N ARG A 210 2.99 28.94 -52.30
CA ARG A 210 2.35 30.15 -51.74
C ARG A 210 2.98 31.43 -52.27
N GLN A 211 4.30 31.49 -52.38
CA GLN A 211 5.00 32.65 -52.94
C GLN A 211 4.69 32.87 -54.43
N GLN A 212 4.57 31.80 -55.22
CA GLN A 212 4.19 31.89 -56.63
C GLN A 212 2.76 32.41 -56.81
N LEU A 213 1.82 31.96 -55.98
CA LEU A 213 0.43 32.44 -56.01
C LEU A 213 0.34 33.93 -55.60
N GLN A 214 1.12 34.34 -54.60
CA GLN A 214 1.19 35.76 -54.21
C GLN A 214 1.79 36.64 -55.31
N ALA A 215 2.83 36.17 -56.01
CA ALA A 215 3.44 36.89 -57.13
C ALA A 215 2.48 37.04 -58.32
N HIS A 216 1.62 36.06 -58.58
CA HIS A 216 0.60 36.13 -59.62
C HIS A 216 -0.61 37.02 -59.26
N LEU A 217 -0.88 37.22 -57.98
CA LEU A 217 -1.94 38.11 -57.49
C LEU A 217 -1.46 39.57 -57.33
N SER A 218 -0.15 39.82 -57.40
CA SER A 218 0.46 41.15 -57.30
C SER A 218 0.88 41.77 -58.64
N SER A 219 0.54 41.13 -59.77
CA SER A 219 0.72 41.65 -61.14
C SER A 219 -0.61 42.01 -61.78
#